data_AF-A0A951UQ86-F1
#
_entry.id   AF-A0A951UQ86-F1
#
_cell.length_a   1.000
_cell.length_b   1.000
_cell.length_c   1.000
_cell.angle_alpha   90.00
_cell.angle_beta   90.00
_cell.angle_gamma   90.00
#
_symmetry.space_group_name_H-M   'P 1'
#
loop_
_entity.id
_entity.type
_entity.pdbx_description
1 polymer ?
#
loop_
_entity_poly.entity_id
_entity_poly.type
_entity_poly.pdbx_seq_one_letter_code
_entity_poly.pdbx_strand_id
1 'polypeptide(L)'
;MSTVNDNRQEGFGDVGVLVTIVLIALIIRFGNLTESNTDVSSKIINTSEIVDNTSAYIGKTVTIRSKPIRKNGFSSFTVTDNRFLGKEPLLVVNASGVPFNLPADRNAEVLVIGEVRNFGIPEIEQEFNLNLQDQYYTKYTNKPVIVAKSVAVVPRSSQDSNQAAR
;
A
#
# COMPACT_ATOMS: atom_id res chain seq x y z
N MET A 1 -85.54 -8.41 -11.14
CA MET A 1 -85.05 -8.17 -12.52
C MET A 1 -84.37 -6.80 -12.53
N SER A 2 -83.11 -6.74 -12.96
CA SER A 2 -82.30 -5.52 -13.25
C SER A 2 -81.79 -4.74 -12.03
N THR A 3 -80.54 -4.97 -11.59
CA THR A 3 -79.26 -4.30 -11.98
C THR A 3 -79.12 -2.85 -11.51
N VAL A 4 -78.17 -2.58 -10.62
CA VAL A 4 -77.32 -1.38 -10.68
C VAL A 4 -75.91 -1.76 -10.21
N ASN A 5 -74.98 -1.61 -11.14
CA ASN A 5 -73.53 -1.59 -10.97
C ASN A 5 -73.12 -0.23 -10.41
N ASP A 6 -72.34 -0.19 -9.33
CA ASP A 6 -71.51 0.98 -9.04
C ASP A 6 -70.26 0.57 -8.25
N ASN A 7 -69.23 0.21 -9.02
CA ASN A 7 -67.86 0.10 -8.57
C ASN A 7 -67.26 1.52 -8.60
N ARG A 8 -67.31 2.23 -7.47
CA ARG A 8 -66.55 3.47 -7.26
C ARG A 8 -65.41 3.23 -6.28
N GLN A 9 -64.21 3.24 -6.84
CA GLN A 9 -62.95 3.35 -6.12
C GLN A 9 -62.84 4.75 -5.49
N GLU A 10 -62.70 4.79 -4.17
CA GLU A 10 -62.22 5.95 -3.43
C GLU A 10 -61.27 5.42 -2.34
N GLY A 11 -60.11 6.07 -2.19
CA GLY A 11 -59.44 6.12 -0.89
C GLY A 11 -58.18 5.29 -0.71
N PHE A 12 -57.07 5.88 -1.16
CA PHE A 12 -55.68 5.66 -0.74
C PHE A 12 -55.45 5.03 0.65
N GLY A 13 -54.55 4.05 0.71
CA GLY A 13 -53.78 3.76 1.91
C GLY A 13 -53.28 2.32 2.01
N ASP A 14 -51.97 2.15 1.86
CA ASP A 14 -51.22 1.18 2.69
C ASP A 14 -51.14 -0.30 2.25
N VAL A 15 -50.93 -0.56 0.96
CA VAL A 15 -50.52 -1.90 0.46
C VAL A 15 -49.08 -1.92 -0.08
N GLY A 16 -48.42 -0.76 -0.19
CA GLY A 16 -47.06 -0.64 -0.72
C GLY A 16 -45.92 -0.92 0.27
N VAL A 17 -46.19 -1.02 1.57
CA VAL A 17 -45.14 -1.07 2.60
C VAL A 17 -44.70 -2.50 2.94
N LEU A 18 -45.57 -3.51 2.79
CA LEU A 18 -45.22 -4.89 3.15
C LEU A 18 -44.32 -5.59 2.13
N VAL A 19 -44.29 -5.13 0.88
CA VAL A 19 -43.44 -5.73 -0.17
C VAL A 19 -41.99 -5.22 -0.09
N THR A 20 -41.74 -4.03 0.46
CA THR A 20 -40.39 -3.45 0.55
C THR A 20 -39.54 -4.05 1.67
N ILE A 21 -40.14 -4.50 2.78
CA ILE A 21 -39.38 -5.05 3.92
C ILE A 21 -38.68 -6.38 3.55
N VAL A 22 -39.28 -7.21 2.68
CA VAL A 22 -38.70 -8.50 2.28
C VAL A 22 -37.44 -8.33 1.42
N LEU A 23 -37.32 -7.23 0.66
CA LEU A 23 -36.14 -6.96 -0.17
C LEU A 23 -34.92 -6.53 0.66
N ILE A 24 -35.14 -5.88 1.81
CA ILE A 24 -34.07 -5.38 2.68
C ILE A 24 -33.39 -6.53 3.44
N ALA A 25 -34.14 -7.55 3.85
CA ALA A 25 -33.57 -8.69 4.59
C ALA A 25 -32.60 -9.55 3.77
N LEU A 26 -32.74 -9.60 2.44
CA LEU A 26 -31.84 -10.32 1.54
C LEU A 26 -30.49 -9.59 1.32
N ILE A 27 -30.42 -8.29 1.59
CA ILE A 27 -29.17 -7.51 1.50
C ILE A 27 -28.27 -7.79 2.72
N ILE A 28 -28.83 -8.20 3.86
CA ILE A 28 -28.07 -8.46 5.09
C ILE A 28 -27.17 -9.71 4.96
N ARG A 29 -27.48 -10.65 4.05
CA ARG A 29 -26.62 -11.83 3.82
C ARG A 29 -25.38 -11.54 2.95
N PHE A 30 -25.33 -10.41 2.25
CA PHE A 30 -24.16 -9.95 1.48
C PHE A 30 -23.43 -8.76 2.14
N GLY A 31 -23.89 -8.32 3.32
CA GLY A 31 -23.29 -7.24 4.10
C GLY A 31 -22.24 -7.68 5.12
N ASN A 32 -21.84 -8.95 5.16
CA ASN A 32 -20.58 -9.34 5.81
C ASN A 32 -19.37 -8.95 4.93
N LEU A 33 -19.41 -7.77 4.31
CA LEU A 33 -18.20 -7.03 4.02
C LEU A 33 -17.62 -6.76 5.39
N THR A 34 -16.63 -7.57 5.75
CA THR A 34 -15.71 -7.29 6.83
C THR A 34 -15.22 -5.87 6.63
N GLU A 35 -15.89 -4.91 7.27
CA GLU A 35 -15.29 -3.67 7.71
C GLU A 35 -14.18 -4.10 8.66
N SER A 36 -13.04 -4.52 8.10
CA SER A 36 -11.78 -4.32 8.76
C SER A 36 -11.71 -2.81 8.90
N ASN A 37 -12.20 -2.32 10.04
CA ASN A 37 -11.72 -1.12 10.69
C ASN A 37 -10.22 -1.30 10.77
N THR A 38 -9.54 -1.01 9.66
CA THR A 38 -8.11 -0.92 9.58
C THR A 38 -7.85 0.39 10.26
N ASP A 39 -7.75 0.30 11.58
CA ASP A 39 -6.90 1.17 12.37
C ASP A 39 -5.69 1.47 11.48
N VAL A 40 -5.62 2.71 10.98
CA VAL A 40 -4.47 3.25 10.23
C VAL A 40 -3.26 3.42 11.16
N SER A 41 -3.15 2.55 12.17
CA SER A 41 -1.88 2.02 12.64
C SER A 41 -1.05 1.66 11.42
N SER A 42 -0.20 2.60 11.05
CA SER A 42 0.75 2.54 9.96
C SER A 42 1.83 1.55 10.38
N LYS A 43 1.44 0.27 10.41
CA LYS A 43 2.28 -0.83 10.87
C LYS A 43 3.55 -0.80 10.04
N ILE A 44 4.67 -0.55 10.72
CA ILE A 44 5.97 -0.58 10.10
C ILE A 44 6.27 -2.04 9.73
N ILE A 45 6.35 -2.29 8.43
CA ILE A 45 6.67 -3.59 7.87
C ILE A 45 8.18 -3.64 7.64
N ASN A 46 8.77 -4.79 7.93
CA ASN A 46 10.18 -5.01 7.66
C ASN A 46 10.37 -5.43 6.20
N THR A 47 11.52 -5.10 5.62
CA THR A 47 11.82 -5.44 4.23
C THR A 47 11.83 -6.95 3.99
N SER A 48 12.31 -7.74 4.95
CA SER A 48 12.37 -9.21 4.83
C SER A 48 10.98 -9.84 4.73
N GLU A 49 10.00 -9.26 5.42
CA GLU A 49 8.61 -9.72 5.40
C GLU A 49 7.98 -9.52 4.01
N ILE A 50 8.30 -8.41 3.35
CA ILE A 50 7.83 -8.13 1.99
C ILE A 50 8.44 -9.11 1.00
N VAL A 51 9.73 -9.41 1.12
CA VAL A 51 10.39 -10.33 0.19
C VAL A 51 9.94 -11.78 0.41
N ASP A 52 9.89 -12.24 1.66
CA ASP A 52 9.52 -13.62 1.99
C ASP A 52 8.03 -13.90 1.71
N ASN A 53 7.15 -12.90 1.85
CA ASN A 53 5.70 -13.03 1.65
C ASN A 53 5.19 -12.11 0.53
N THR A 54 5.93 -11.99 -0.57
CA THR A 54 5.66 -11.04 -1.67
C THR A 54 4.19 -11.03 -2.11
N SER A 55 3.59 -12.19 -2.35
CA SER A 55 2.20 -12.32 -2.80
C SER A 55 1.18 -11.67 -1.85
N ALA A 56 1.48 -11.61 -0.55
CA ALA A 56 0.63 -10.97 0.44
C ALA A 56 0.71 -9.45 0.41
N TYR A 57 1.74 -8.85 -0.21
CA TYR A 57 1.99 -7.42 -0.23
C TYR A 57 1.86 -6.76 -1.60
N ILE A 58 1.92 -7.52 -2.70
CA ILE A 58 1.70 -6.97 -4.05
C ILE A 58 0.39 -6.15 -4.12
N GLY A 59 0.48 -4.93 -4.66
CA GLY A 59 -0.62 -3.98 -4.78
C GLY A 59 -0.97 -3.24 -3.48
N LYS A 60 -0.30 -3.54 -2.36
CA LYS A 60 -0.55 -2.88 -1.07
C LYS A 60 0.42 -1.73 -0.86
N THR A 61 -0.12 -0.64 -0.30
CA THR A 61 0.71 0.44 0.26
C THR A 61 1.24 -0.01 1.62
N VAL A 62 2.56 0.07 1.79
CA VAL A 62 3.27 -0.29 3.01
C VAL A 62 4.09 0.88 3.52
N THR A 63 4.33 0.89 4.83
CA THR A 63 5.30 1.77 5.46
C THR A 63 6.45 0.90 5.95
N ILE A 64 7.67 1.18 5.50
CA ILE A 64 8.88 0.49 5.96
C ILE A 64 9.85 1.47 6.63
N ARG A 65 10.57 0.99 7.64
CA ARG A 65 11.71 1.70 8.24
C ARG A 65 12.94 0.83 8.04
N SER A 66 13.93 1.31 7.29
CA SER A 66 15.05 0.46 6.86
C SER A 66 16.31 1.28 6.58
N LYS A 67 17.48 0.62 6.49
CA LYS A 67 18.75 1.30 6.20
C LYS A 67 18.98 1.37 4.70
N PRO A 68 19.18 2.55 4.10
CA PRO A 68 19.52 2.66 2.70
C PRO A 68 21.01 2.37 2.51
N ILE A 69 21.36 1.44 1.62
CA ILE A 69 22.75 0.94 1.50
C ILE A 69 23.44 1.29 0.18
N ARG A 70 22.68 1.58 -0.87
CA ARG A 70 23.23 1.87 -2.20
C ARG A 70 22.24 2.68 -3.01
N LYS A 71 22.73 3.71 -3.71
CA LYS A 71 21.96 4.44 -4.72
C LYS A 71 21.97 3.64 -6.03
N ASN A 72 20.82 3.52 -6.67
CA ASN A 72 20.62 2.85 -7.95
C ASN A 72 19.98 3.85 -8.91
N GLY A 73 20.76 4.36 -9.87
CA GLY A 73 20.28 5.41 -10.77
C GLY A 73 19.98 6.73 -10.05
N PHE A 74 19.14 7.56 -10.68
CA PHE A 74 18.84 8.93 -10.22
C PHE A 74 17.85 8.95 -9.04
N SER A 75 16.74 8.24 -9.19
CA SER A 75 15.58 8.26 -8.27
C SER A 75 15.41 6.95 -7.50
N SER A 76 16.38 6.04 -7.49
CA SER A 76 16.22 4.75 -6.78
C SER A 76 17.39 4.45 -5.84
N PHE A 77 17.12 3.58 -4.89
CA PHE A 77 18.11 3.09 -3.92
C PHE A 77 17.66 1.75 -3.37
N THR A 78 18.59 1.01 -2.78
CA THR A 78 18.27 -0.25 -2.11
C THR A 78 18.31 -0.12 -0.61
N VAL A 79 17.40 -0.82 0.04
CA VAL A 79 17.28 -0.88 1.49
C VAL A 79 17.51 -2.30 2.00
N THR A 80 17.98 -2.40 3.24
CA THR A 80 18.15 -3.67 3.95
C THR A 80 17.80 -3.51 5.42
N ASP A 81 17.20 -4.55 5.99
CA ASP A 81 17.04 -4.66 7.45
C ASP A 81 18.06 -5.63 8.06
N ASN A 82 18.13 -5.68 9.40
CA ASN A 82 19.07 -6.55 10.11
C ASN A 82 18.74 -8.05 9.95
N ARG A 83 17.54 -8.40 9.47
CA ARG A 83 17.09 -9.79 9.25
C ARG A 83 17.40 -10.27 7.83
N PHE A 84 17.88 -9.35 6.99
CA PHE A 84 18.28 -9.54 5.61
C PHE A 84 19.73 -10.08 5.44
N LEU A 85 20.26 -10.82 6.42
CA LEU A 85 21.61 -11.38 6.35
C LEU A 85 21.70 -12.41 5.21
N GLY A 86 22.47 -12.10 4.16
CA GLY A 86 22.67 -12.97 2.99
C GLY A 86 21.56 -12.94 1.94
N LYS A 87 20.52 -12.11 2.10
CA LYS A 87 19.43 -11.95 1.12
C LYS A 87 19.66 -10.70 0.26
N GLU A 88 19.05 -10.67 -0.93
CA GLU A 88 19.22 -9.56 -1.89
C GLU A 88 18.48 -8.27 -1.48
N PRO A 89 19.17 -7.12 -1.40
CA PRO A 89 18.55 -5.85 -0.97
C PRO A 89 17.32 -5.46 -1.80
N LEU A 90 16.26 -4.99 -1.13
CA LEU A 90 15.02 -4.56 -1.75
C LEU A 90 15.21 -3.21 -2.45
N LEU A 91 14.78 -3.11 -3.71
CA LEU A 91 14.83 -1.86 -4.47
C LEU A 91 13.64 -0.95 -4.12
N VAL A 92 13.94 0.32 -3.87
CA VAL A 92 12.98 1.40 -3.68
C VAL A 92 13.13 2.38 -4.83
N VAL A 93 12.04 2.66 -5.54
CA VAL A 93 11.97 3.65 -6.62
C VAL A 93 11.20 4.87 -6.09
N ASN A 94 11.84 6.03 -6.04
CA ASN A 94 11.18 7.28 -5.66
C ASN A 94 10.31 7.78 -6.81
N ALA A 95 8.99 7.66 -6.65
CA ALA A 95 7.99 7.99 -7.64
C ALA A 95 7.82 9.51 -7.85
N SER A 96 8.34 10.34 -6.93
CA SER A 96 8.31 11.80 -7.08
C SER A 96 9.24 12.35 -8.17
N GLY A 97 10.11 11.52 -8.73
CA GLY A 97 11.14 11.96 -9.70
C GLY A 97 12.29 12.75 -9.08
N VAL A 98 12.24 13.04 -7.78
CA VAL A 98 13.31 13.73 -7.07
C VAL A 98 14.46 12.75 -6.79
N PRO A 99 15.72 13.13 -7.07
CA PRO A 99 16.84 12.28 -6.76
C PRO A 99 16.96 12.07 -5.24
N PHE A 100 17.14 10.82 -4.84
CA PHE A 100 17.41 10.48 -3.46
C PHE A 100 18.92 10.40 -3.23
N ASN A 101 19.43 11.20 -2.29
CA ASN A 101 20.80 11.11 -1.83
C ASN A 101 20.82 10.32 -0.53
N LEU A 102 21.73 9.34 -0.44
CA LEU A 102 21.89 8.57 0.78
C LEU A 102 22.32 9.51 1.93
N PRO A 103 21.80 9.29 3.15
CA PRO A 103 22.26 10.04 4.32
C PRO A 103 23.77 9.93 4.52
N ALA A 104 24.41 11.00 4.98
CA ALA A 104 25.83 11.01 5.30
C ALA A 104 26.16 10.06 6.47
N ASP A 105 25.27 9.96 7.45
CA ASP A 105 25.34 8.93 8.49
C ASP A 105 24.89 7.58 7.90
N ARG A 106 25.85 6.67 7.75
CA ARG A 106 25.62 5.31 7.23
C ARG A 106 24.68 4.47 8.08
N ASN A 107 24.42 4.91 9.30
CA ASN A 107 23.53 4.22 10.20
C ASN A 107 22.16 4.90 10.32
N ALA A 108 21.93 6.00 9.61
CA ALA A 108 20.61 6.61 9.50
C ALA A 108 19.67 5.65 8.78
N GLU A 109 18.41 5.69 9.19
CA GLU A 109 17.34 4.91 8.57
C GLU A 109 16.46 5.83 7.74
N VAL A 110 15.70 5.23 6.84
CA VAL A 110 14.68 5.92 6.06
C VAL A 110 13.33 5.31 6.35
N LEU A 111 12.32 6.18 6.45
CA LEU A 111 10.93 5.81 6.41
C LEU A 111 10.45 5.92 4.95
N VAL A 112 9.96 4.83 4.40
CA VAL A 112 9.45 4.78 3.03
C VAL A 112 8.00 4.39 3.06
N ILE A 113 7.16 5.19 2.41
CA ILE A 113 5.74 4.92 2.19
C ILE A 113 5.55 4.72 0.70
N GLY A 114 5.10 3.53 0.31
CA GLY A 114 5.01 3.17 -1.10
C GLY A 114 4.22 1.90 -1.33
N GLU A 115 3.94 1.64 -2.61
CA GLU A 115 3.24 0.43 -3.03
C GLU A 115 4.24 -0.67 -3.37
N VAL A 116 3.98 -1.90 -2.91
CA VAL A 116 4.77 -3.06 -3.32
C VAL A 116 4.26 -3.57 -4.67
N ARG A 117 5.14 -3.66 -5.66
CA ARG A 117 4.82 -4.13 -7.01
C ARG A 117 5.94 -4.98 -7.59
N ASN A 118 5.63 -5.77 -8.61
CA ASN A 118 6.66 -6.39 -9.43
C ASN A 118 7.35 -5.31 -10.26
N PHE A 119 8.67 -5.37 -10.33
CA PHE A 119 9.44 -4.40 -11.08
C PHE A 119 9.26 -4.59 -12.58
N GLY A 120 8.76 -3.54 -13.22
CA GLY A 120 8.71 -3.37 -14.65
C GLY A 120 9.09 -1.93 -14.98
N ILE A 121 10.13 -1.76 -15.80
CA ILE A 121 10.67 -0.44 -16.15
C ILE A 121 9.63 0.37 -16.94
N PRO A 122 9.07 -0.14 -18.06
CA PRO A 122 8.13 0.64 -18.87
C PRO A 122 6.90 1.09 -18.08
N GLU A 123 6.37 0.23 -17.21
CA GLU A 123 5.19 0.51 -16.40
C GLU A 123 5.47 1.64 -15.41
N ILE A 124 6.62 1.60 -14.72
CA ILE A 124 6.97 2.61 -13.72
C ILE A 124 7.36 3.94 -14.39
N GLU A 125 8.11 3.90 -15.49
CA GLU A 125 8.48 5.11 -16.23
C GLU A 125 7.26 5.84 -16.78
N GLN A 126 6.33 5.11 -17.39
CA GLN A 126 5.12 5.68 -17.96
C GLN A 126 4.17 6.25 -16.89
N GLU A 127 4.00 5.55 -15.78
CA GLU A 127 3.07 5.96 -14.72
C GLU A 127 3.58 7.17 -13.93
N PHE A 128 4.89 7.23 -13.66
CA PHE A 128 5.49 8.26 -12.80
C PHE A 128 6.36 9.27 -13.54
N ASN A 129 6.38 9.22 -14.88
CA ASN A 129 7.20 10.07 -15.74
C ASN A 129 8.68 10.07 -15.31
N LEU A 130 9.22 8.87 -15.12
CA LEU A 130 10.62 8.64 -14.70
C LEU A 130 11.49 8.22 -15.89
N ASN A 131 12.81 8.31 -15.70
CA ASN A 131 13.81 7.78 -16.63
C ASN A 131 14.75 6.83 -15.86
N LEU A 132 14.40 5.55 -15.87
CA LEU A 132 15.08 4.45 -15.22
C LEU A 132 15.99 3.75 -16.24
N GLN A 133 17.28 4.04 -16.19
CA GLN A 133 18.24 3.42 -17.11
C GLN A 133 18.47 1.94 -16.80
N ASP A 134 18.13 1.05 -17.74
CA ASP A 134 18.18 -0.42 -17.64
C ASP A 134 19.42 -0.99 -16.93
N GLN A 135 20.60 -0.41 -17.19
CA GLN A 135 21.88 -0.83 -16.62
C GLN A 135 21.89 -0.92 -15.08
N TYR A 136 21.06 -0.13 -14.39
CA TYR A 136 20.98 -0.14 -12.93
C TYR A 136 20.00 -1.16 -12.36
N TYR A 137 19.16 -1.76 -13.22
CA TYR A 137 17.96 -2.47 -12.80
C TYR A 137 17.81 -3.89 -13.36
N THR A 138 18.70 -4.35 -14.25
CA THR A 138 18.64 -5.72 -14.85
C THR A 138 18.46 -6.83 -13.82
N LYS A 139 19.06 -6.68 -12.62
CA LYS A 139 18.96 -7.67 -11.54
C LYS A 139 17.65 -7.63 -10.74
N TYR A 140 16.80 -6.65 -10.99
CA TYR A 140 15.53 -6.42 -10.29
C TYR A 140 14.31 -6.73 -11.15
N THR A 141 14.48 -7.03 -12.44
CA THR A 141 13.37 -7.42 -13.33
C THR A 141 12.57 -8.57 -12.73
N ASN A 142 11.24 -8.42 -12.69
CA ASN A 142 10.30 -9.38 -12.10
C ASN A 142 10.48 -9.66 -10.60
N LYS A 143 11.25 -8.83 -9.88
CA LYS A 143 11.37 -8.91 -8.41
C LYS A 143 10.43 -7.91 -7.74
N PRO A 144 10.01 -8.15 -6.48
CA PRO A 144 9.26 -7.18 -5.72
C PRO A 144 10.09 -5.91 -5.49
N VAL A 145 9.44 -4.76 -5.63
CA VAL A 145 10.01 -3.43 -5.35
C VAL A 145 8.99 -2.59 -4.63
N ILE A 146 9.47 -1.51 -3.99
CA ILE A 146 8.58 -0.49 -3.43
C ILE A 146 8.64 0.74 -4.33
N VAL A 147 7.51 1.10 -4.91
CA VAL A 147 7.32 2.37 -5.59
C VAL A 147 6.92 3.40 -4.54
N ALA A 148 7.89 4.19 -4.10
CA ALA A 148 7.78 5.10 -2.98
C ALA A 148 7.08 6.39 -3.39
N LYS A 149 5.96 6.67 -2.72
CA LYS A 149 5.26 7.97 -2.77
C LYS A 149 5.96 8.99 -1.88
N SER A 150 6.55 8.52 -0.77
CA SER A 150 7.28 9.37 0.17
C SER A 150 8.49 8.63 0.74
N VAL A 151 9.59 9.37 0.90
CA VAL A 151 10.84 8.91 1.52
C VAL A 151 11.31 10.00 2.47
N ALA A 152 11.49 9.66 3.75
CA ALA A 152 11.99 10.57 4.78
C ALA A 152 13.19 9.95 5.50
N VAL A 153 14.24 10.74 5.73
CA VAL A 153 15.35 10.32 6.60
C VAL A 153 14.88 10.41 8.05
N VAL A 154 15.08 9.34 8.80
CA VAL A 154 14.80 9.28 10.24
C VAL A 154 16.06 9.73 10.98
N PRO A 155 16.05 10.89 11.65
CA PRO A 155 17.18 11.32 12.46
C PRO A 155 17.36 10.35 13.63
N ARG A 156 18.60 9.95 13.91
CA ARG A 156 18.90 9.29 15.17
C ARG A 156 18.73 10.30 16.30
N SER A 157 17.91 9.98 17.29
CA SER A 157 17.86 10.75 18.51
C SER A 157 19.17 10.53 19.29
N SER A 158 19.70 11.59 19.87
CA SER A 158 20.88 11.58 20.77
C SER A 158 20.67 10.79 22.06
N GLN A 159 19.51 10.14 22.25
CA GLN A 159 19.18 9.30 23.39
C GLN A 159 19.65 7.85 23.20
N ASP A 160 19.82 7.38 21.95
CA ASP A 160 20.35 6.04 21.65
C ASP A 160 21.86 5.93 21.90
N SER A 161 22.60 7.05 21.90
CA SER A 161 24.05 7.05 22.19
C SER A 161 24.41 6.79 23.65
N ASN A 162 23.44 6.86 24.58
CA ASN A 162 23.72 6.66 26.01
C ASN A 162 23.58 5.19 26.48
N GLN A 163 23.19 4.27 25.60
CA GLN A 163 23.13 2.83 25.90
C GLN A 163 24.32 2.02 25.38
N ALA A 164 25.19 2.60 24.55
CA ALA A 164 26.39 1.93 24.05
C ALA A 164 27.66 2.20 24.91
N ALA A 165 27.52 2.93 26.02
CA ALA A 165 28.64 3.35 26.87
C ALA A 165 28.54 2.82 28.32
N ARG A 166 27.86 1.69 28.54
CA ARG A 166 27.86 0.95 29.81
C ARG A 166 28.41 -0.45 29.63
#